data_AF-A0A3B9MRA8-F1
#
_entry.id   AF-A0A3B9MRA8-F1
#
_cell.length_a   1.000
_cell.length_b   1.000
_cell.length_c   1.000
_cell.angle_alpha   90.00
_cell.angle_beta   90.00
_cell.angle_gamma   90.00
#
_symmetry.space_group_name_H-M   'P 1'
#
loop_
_entity.id
_entity.type
_entity.pdbx_description
1 polymer ?
#
loop_
_entity_poly.entity_id
_entity_poly.type
_entity_poly.pdbx_seq_one_letter_code
_entity_poly.pdbx_strand_id
1 'polypeptide(L)'
;MYVVSAEAGKAEQLVQTSCNDVDPTWSPDGSRLVFGHLPPFGTSCKAAIYVLDLKSHQVSTIAGSDGLFSPRWSPDGNSMVAITENFSRLMLFSFATQRWEELAKGPPEYLGYPGWSRDGRFVYFIGESDVLRVRIADHKMEKVVSLKDVHLRIGNAGLSLTPDDSPLLLFETSVKELYALDWIAP
;
A
#
# COMPACT_ATOMS: atom_id res chain seq x y z
N MET A 1 -15.69 2.03 3.10
CA MET A 1 -14.73 2.23 4.21
C MET A 1 -15.41 2.70 5.51
N TYR A 2 -14.93 2.27 6.69
CA TYR A 2 -15.45 2.70 8.01
C TYR A 2 -14.33 3.26 8.89
N VAL A 3 -14.64 4.23 9.74
CA VAL A 3 -13.77 4.66 10.85
C VAL A 3 -14.46 4.32 12.16
N VAL A 4 -13.68 3.80 13.10
CA VAL A 4 -14.15 3.44 14.43
C VAL A 4 -13.39 4.30 15.42
N SER A 5 -14.11 5.03 16.26
CA SER A 5 -13.50 5.75 17.38
C SER A 5 -12.91 4.74 18.36
N ALA A 6 -11.65 4.90 18.72
CA ALA A 6 -10.98 4.07 19.72
C ALA A 6 -11.63 4.19 21.11
N GLU A 7 -12.28 5.32 21.40
CA GLU A 7 -12.90 5.60 22.70
C GLU A 7 -14.37 5.15 22.75
N ALA A 8 -15.12 5.40 21.68
CA ALA A 8 -16.57 5.20 21.67
C ALA A 8 -17.01 3.86 21.06
N GLY A 9 -16.12 3.14 20.37
CA GLY A 9 -16.40 1.83 19.76
C GLY A 9 -17.44 1.85 18.62
N LYS A 10 -18.01 3.02 18.30
CA LYS A 10 -19.01 3.18 17.25
C LYS A 10 -18.32 3.30 15.89
N ALA A 11 -18.68 2.41 14.98
CA ALA A 11 -18.28 2.49 13.59
C ALA A 11 -19.12 3.52 12.83
N GLU A 12 -18.45 4.38 12.08
CA GLU A 12 -19.04 5.35 11.17
C GLU A 12 -18.63 5.01 9.74
N GLN A 13 -19.61 4.95 8.83
CA GLN A 13 -19.33 4.74 7.41
C GLN A 13 -18.89 6.06 6.78
N LEU A 14 -17.68 6.09 6.23
CA LEU A 14 -17.11 7.31 5.65
C LEU A 14 -17.18 7.37 4.14
N VAL A 15 -17.07 6.21 3.47
CA VAL A 15 -17.08 6.13 2.01
C VAL A 15 -17.96 4.97 1.58
N GLN A 16 -18.88 5.23 0.67
CA GLN A 16 -19.71 4.24 -0.02
C GLN A 16 -19.37 4.28 -1.51
N THR A 17 -18.56 3.33 -1.98
CA THR A 17 -18.23 3.17 -3.41
C THR A 17 -18.63 1.79 -3.90
N SER A 18 -18.79 1.64 -5.21
CA SER A 18 -18.91 0.33 -5.88
C SER A 18 -17.55 -0.29 -6.22
N CYS A 19 -16.45 0.36 -5.84
CA CYS A 19 -15.09 -0.11 -6.06
C CYS A 19 -14.54 -0.76 -4.78
N ASN A 20 -13.44 -1.50 -4.90
CA ASN A 20 -12.72 -1.96 -3.71
C ASN A 20 -11.83 -0.83 -3.20
N ASP A 21 -12.20 -0.23 -2.07
CA ASP A 21 -11.34 0.70 -1.35
C ASP A 21 -10.24 -0.09 -0.62
N VAL A 22 -8.97 0.16 -0.95
CA VAL A 22 -7.84 -0.62 -0.43
C VAL A 22 -6.74 0.27 0.14
N ASP A 23 -5.93 -0.32 1.00
CA ASP A 23 -4.69 0.27 1.53
C ASP A 23 -4.82 1.70 2.09
N PRO A 24 -5.80 1.99 2.95
CA PRO A 24 -5.98 3.34 3.48
C PRO A 24 -4.80 3.76 4.36
N THR A 25 -4.36 5.01 4.25
CA THR A 25 -3.41 5.62 5.18
C THR A 25 -3.83 7.02 5.60
N TRP A 26 -3.63 7.31 6.88
CA TRP A 26 -3.91 8.62 7.46
C TRP A 26 -2.83 9.61 7.10
N SER A 27 -3.22 10.87 6.87
CA SER A 27 -2.26 11.97 6.86
C SER A 27 -1.65 12.15 8.26
N PRO A 28 -0.41 12.65 8.38
CA PRO A 28 0.27 12.76 9.68
C PRO A 28 -0.45 13.66 10.69
N ASP A 29 -1.22 14.64 10.20
CA ASP A 29 -2.06 15.54 11.01
C ASP A 29 -3.43 14.93 11.38
N GLY A 30 -3.75 13.74 10.88
CA GLY A 30 -5.02 13.05 11.12
C GLY A 30 -6.24 13.69 10.44
N SER A 31 -6.06 14.69 9.57
CA SER A 31 -7.17 15.43 8.96
C SER A 31 -7.73 14.77 7.69
N ARG A 32 -6.94 13.91 7.05
CA ARG A 32 -7.25 13.29 5.76
C ARG A 32 -6.89 11.81 5.76
N LEU A 33 -7.53 11.07 4.88
CA LEU A 33 -7.26 9.67 4.62
C LEU A 33 -7.07 9.47 3.12
N VAL A 34 -5.95 8.86 2.70
CA VAL A 34 -5.75 8.46 1.29
C VAL A 34 -5.99 6.97 1.15
N PHE A 35 -6.52 6.56 0.01
CA PHE A 35 -6.80 5.15 -0.29
C PHE A 35 -6.77 4.91 -1.79
N GLY A 36 -6.50 3.66 -2.18
CA GLY A 36 -6.58 3.25 -3.58
C GLY A 36 -7.97 2.71 -3.90
N HIS A 37 -8.43 2.90 -5.13
CA HIS A 37 -9.42 2.01 -5.71
C HIS A 37 -8.70 0.92 -6.50
N LEU A 38 -9.10 -0.33 -6.32
CA LEU A 38 -8.76 -1.40 -7.26
C LEU A 38 -10.03 -1.93 -7.92
N PRO A 39 -10.02 -2.18 -9.25
CA PRO A 39 -11.17 -2.76 -9.92
C PRO A 39 -11.46 -4.17 -9.43
N PRO A 40 -12.67 -4.49 -8.92
CA PRO A 40 -13.15 -5.87 -8.98
C PRO A 40 -13.21 -6.34 -10.44
N PHE A 41 -12.94 -7.62 -10.69
CA PHE A 41 -13.06 -8.23 -12.02
C PHE A 41 -14.42 -7.90 -12.64
N GLY A 42 -14.42 -7.35 -13.86
CA GLY A 42 -15.64 -7.04 -14.61
C GLY A 42 -16.35 -5.72 -14.25
N THR A 43 -15.70 -4.83 -13.49
CA THR A 43 -16.24 -3.49 -13.17
C THR A 43 -15.59 -2.39 -14.00
N SER A 44 -16.25 -1.23 -14.08
CA SER A 44 -15.72 -0.01 -14.72
C SER A 44 -14.79 0.82 -13.80
N CYS A 45 -14.51 0.33 -12.59
CA CYS A 45 -13.61 1.00 -11.66
C CYS A 45 -12.19 1.04 -12.26
N LYS A 46 -11.53 2.19 -12.16
CA LYS A 46 -10.13 2.35 -12.56
C LYS A 46 -9.27 2.46 -11.32
N ALA A 47 -8.06 1.91 -11.40
CA ALA A 47 -7.06 2.15 -10.37
C ALA A 47 -6.74 3.65 -10.32
N ALA A 48 -6.92 4.24 -9.15
CA ALA A 48 -6.60 5.64 -8.87
C ALA A 48 -6.52 5.85 -7.37
N ILE A 49 -5.93 6.98 -6.97
CA ILE A 49 -5.78 7.35 -5.57
C ILE A 49 -6.79 8.43 -5.23
N TYR A 50 -7.46 8.23 -4.10
CA TYR A 50 -8.46 9.12 -3.56
C TYR A 50 -8.02 9.65 -2.22
N VAL A 51 -8.46 10.85 -1.90
CA VAL A 51 -8.31 11.48 -0.60
C VAL A 51 -9.68 11.85 -0.06
N LEU A 52 -9.94 11.41 1.16
CA LEU A 52 -11.07 11.78 1.98
C LEU A 52 -10.63 12.88 2.95
N ASP A 53 -11.32 14.01 2.95
CA ASP A 53 -11.26 15.01 3.99
C ASP A 53 -12.25 14.67 5.11
N LEU A 54 -11.75 14.51 6.33
CA LEU A 54 -12.55 14.00 7.45
C LEU A 54 -13.44 15.06 8.09
N LYS A 55 -13.18 16.34 7.83
CA LYS A 55 -14.02 17.42 8.34
C LYS A 55 -15.27 17.61 7.48
N SER A 56 -15.11 17.52 6.17
CA SER A 56 -16.17 17.75 5.19
C SER A 56 -16.81 16.47 4.67
N HIS A 57 -16.18 15.31 4.93
CA HIS A 57 -16.55 14.00 4.40
C HIS A 57 -16.54 13.96 2.86
N GLN A 58 -15.78 14.86 2.23
CA GLN A 58 -15.65 14.92 0.79
C GLN A 58 -14.50 14.03 0.32
N VAL A 59 -14.79 13.24 -0.71
CA VAL A 59 -13.81 12.42 -1.41
C VAL A 59 -13.46 13.10 -2.73
N SER A 60 -12.16 13.18 -3.01
CA SER A 60 -11.64 13.69 -4.28
C SER A 60 -10.51 12.80 -4.79
N THR A 61 -10.25 12.83 -6.09
CA THR A 61 -9.17 12.07 -6.72
C THR A 61 -7.88 12.88 -6.72
N ILE A 62 -6.75 12.23 -6.41
CA ILE A 62 -5.43 12.84 -6.59
C ILE A 62 -5.13 12.90 -8.08
N ALA A 63 -4.89 14.11 -8.60
CA ALA A 63 -4.67 14.32 -10.03
C ALA A 63 -3.48 13.50 -10.55
N GLY A 64 -3.63 12.91 -11.74
CA GLY A 64 -2.60 12.10 -12.39
C GLY A 64 -2.31 10.76 -11.72
N SER A 65 -3.20 10.27 -10.86
CA SER A 65 -3.06 8.98 -10.18
C SER A 65 -3.66 7.79 -10.94
N ASP A 66 -4.15 7.97 -12.17
CA ASP A 66 -4.67 6.89 -12.99
C ASP A 66 -3.64 5.74 -13.12
N GLY A 67 -4.08 4.52 -12.83
CA GLY A 67 -3.22 3.32 -12.83
C GLY A 67 -2.34 3.17 -11.59
N LEU A 68 -2.54 3.98 -10.53
CA LEU A 68 -1.82 3.88 -9.26
C LEU A 68 -2.68 3.34 -8.13
N PHE A 69 -2.06 2.64 -7.18
CA PHE A 69 -2.69 2.14 -5.95
C PHE A 69 -1.68 2.02 -4.79
N SER A 70 -2.14 1.52 -3.64
CA SER A 70 -1.35 1.36 -2.39
C SER A 70 -0.67 2.65 -1.91
N PRO A 71 -1.42 3.75 -1.69
CA PRO A 71 -0.82 5.02 -1.30
C PRO A 71 -0.27 5.01 0.13
N ARG A 72 0.82 5.76 0.36
CA ARG A 72 1.44 5.98 1.68
C ARG A 72 1.88 7.44 1.84
N TRP A 73 1.33 8.13 2.83
CA TRP A 73 1.80 9.47 3.23
C TRP A 73 3.25 9.45 3.70
N SER A 74 3.99 10.50 3.35
CA SER A 74 5.27 10.79 3.99
C SER A 74 5.03 11.21 5.45
N PRO A 75 5.99 10.94 6.37
CA PRO A 75 5.84 11.30 7.79
C PRO A 75 5.65 12.81 8.02
N ASP A 76 6.18 13.65 7.13
CA ASP A 76 6.06 15.10 7.19
C ASP A 76 4.80 15.65 6.51
N GLY A 77 4.03 14.80 5.82
CA GLY A 77 2.79 15.17 5.15
C GLY A 77 2.97 15.99 3.87
N ASN A 78 4.20 16.18 3.39
CA ASN A 78 4.47 16.97 2.18
C ASN A 78 4.42 16.14 0.90
N SER A 79 4.44 14.82 1.02
CA SER A 79 4.48 13.90 -0.12
C SER A 79 3.70 12.61 0.14
N MET A 80 3.55 11.82 -0.91
CA MET A 80 2.93 10.50 -0.85
C MET A 80 3.62 9.60 -1.87
N VAL A 81 3.80 8.33 -1.56
CA VAL A 81 4.15 7.33 -2.58
C VAL A 81 2.96 6.47 -2.95
N ALA A 82 3.00 5.89 -4.14
CA ALA A 82 2.08 4.87 -4.61
C ALA A 82 2.77 3.99 -5.64
N ILE A 83 2.15 2.86 -5.97
CA ILE A 83 2.70 1.90 -6.93
C ILE A 83 1.80 1.77 -8.15
N THR A 84 2.38 1.49 -9.31
CA THR A 84 1.59 1.22 -10.53
C THR A 84 0.87 -0.10 -10.44
N GLU A 85 -0.32 -0.21 -11.04
CA GLU A 85 -1.18 -1.41 -11.05
C GLU A 85 -0.48 -2.71 -11.49
N ASN A 86 0.57 -2.59 -12.31
CA ASN A 86 1.41 -3.71 -12.75
C ASN A 86 2.60 -4.00 -11.83
N PHE A 87 2.64 -3.42 -10.62
CA PHE A 87 3.64 -3.62 -9.58
C PHE A 87 5.10 -3.32 -10.01
N SER A 88 5.32 -2.48 -11.03
CA SER A 88 6.66 -2.28 -11.63
C SER A 88 7.34 -0.97 -11.26
N ARG A 89 6.61 -0.03 -10.67
CA ARG A 89 7.07 1.33 -10.38
C ARG A 89 6.59 1.78 -9.01
N LEU A 90 7.47 2.46 -8.29
CA LEU A 90 7.14 3.29 -7.14
C LEU A 90 7.17 4.75 -7.59
N MET A 91 6.05 5.43 -7.41
CA MET A 91 5.82 6.81 -7.79
C MET A 91 5.81 7.69 -6.53
N LEU A 92 6.34 8.91 -6.64
CA LEU A 92 6.32 9.93 -5.59
C LEU A 92 5.47 11.11 -6.05
N PHE A 93 4.52 11.52 -5.22
CA PHE A 93 3.68 12.69 -5.40
C PHE A 93 4.12 13.79 -4.45
N SER A 94 4.33 14.99 -4.99
CA SER A 94 4.54 16.21 -4.21
C SER A 94 3.25 17.01 -4.12
N PHE A 95 2.79 17.29 -2.90
CA PHE A 95 1.61 18.13 -2.69
C PHE A 95 1.87 19.59 -3.03
N ALA A 96 3.11 20.06 -2.90
CA ALA A 96 3.48 21.43 -3.25
C ALA A 96 3.39 21.70 -4.76
N THR A 97 3.81 20.73 -5.58
CA THR A 97 3.81 20.88 -7.05
C THR A 97 2.63 20.22 -7.74
N GLN A 98 1.85 19.39 -7.02
CA GLN A 98 0.77 18.56 -7.56
C GLN A 98 1.25 17.68 -8.72
N ARG A 99 2.42 17.06 -8.56
CA ARG A 99 3.06 16.25 -9.62
C ARG A 99 3.55 14.92 -9.08
N TRP A 100 3.42 13.92 -9.96
CA TRP A 100 4.01 12.60 -9.80
C TRP A 100 5.36 12.55 -10.51
N GLU A 101 6.30 11.83 -9.90
CA GLU A 101 7.56 11.43 -10.52
C GLU A 101 7.88 9.97 -10.18
N GLU A 102 8.73 9.35 -11.00
CA GLU A 102 9.22 8.00 -10.74
C GLU A 102 10.31 8.06 -9.67
N LEU A 103 10.05 7.45 -8.52
CA LEU A 103 11.01 7.32 -7.43
C LEU A 103 11.89 6.08 -7.63
N ALA A 104 11.29 4.96 -8.04
CA ALA A 104 12.02 3.74 -8.33
C ALA A 104 11.32 2.88 -9.38
N LYS A 105 12.12 2.22 -10.20
CA LYS A 105 11.70 1.08 -11.01
C LYS A 105 12.02 -0.20 -10.23
N GLY A 106 10.99 -1.00 -9.97
CA GLY A 106 11.19 -2.31 -9.34
C GLY A 106 12.05 -3.24 -10.21
N PRO A 107 12.66 -4.28 -9.62
CA PRO A 107 13.15 -5.42 -10.38
C PRO A 107 12.05 -5.96 -11.32
N PRO A 108 12.39 -6.74 -12.36
CA PRO A 108 11.46 -7.16 -13.42
C PRO A 108 10.15 -7.82 -12.96
N GLU A 109 10.07 -8.24 -11.69
CA GLU A 109 9.09 -9.22 -11.23
C GLU A 109 8.03 -8.62 -10.30
N TYR A 110 8.41 -7.77 -9.33
CA TYR A 110 7.46 -7.28 -8.32
C TYR A 110 8.01 -6.14 -7.45
N LEU A 111 7.16 -5.16 -7.11
CA LEU A 111 7.34 -4.20 -6.04
C LEU A 111 6.00 -4.02 -5.30
N GLY A 112 6.01 -4.26 -3.99
CA GLY A 112 4.81 -4.13 -3.15
C GLY A 112 5.10 -3.65 -1.74
N TYR A 113 4.01 -3.34 -1.02
CA TYR A 113 4.01 -2.96 0.39
C TYR A 113 4.98 -1.81 0.72
N PRO A 114 4.87 -0.64 0.04
CA PRO A 114 5.71 0.49 0.35
C PRO A 114 5.49 0.97 1.79
N GLY A 115 6.56 1.42 2.45
CA GLY A 115 6.54 2.00 3.78
C GLY A 115 7.67 3.03 3.97
N TRP A 116 7.33 4.21 4.47
CA TRP A 116 8.31 5.27 4.73
C TRP A 116 9.13 4.96 5.98
N SER A 117 10.43 5.30 5.95
CA SER A 117 11.21 5.44 7.18
C SER A 117 10.63 6.55 8.03
N ARG A 118 10.78 6.46 9.36
CA ARG A 118 10.23 7.46 10.29
C ARG A 118 10.73 8.88 10.01
N ASP A 119 11.98 9.01 9.58
CA ASP A 119 12.62 10.28 9.23
C ASP A 119 12.29 10.78 7.81
N GLY A 120 11.50 10.02 7.04
CA GLY A 120 11.09 10.37 5.69
C GLY A 120 12.20 10.29 4.63
N ARG A 121 13.41 9.83 4.97
CA ARG A 121 14.55 9.79 4.02
C ARG A 121 14.51 8.61 3.07
N PHE A 122 13.77 7.55 3.42
CA PHE A 122 13.70 6.32 2.63
C PHE A 122 12.26 5.82 2.50
N VAL A 123 12.03 5.08 1.42
CA VAL A 123 10.85 4.21 1.27
C VAL A 123 11.35 2.78 1.11
N TYR A 124 10.91 1.91 2.01
CA TYR A 124 11.12 0.47 1.96
C TYR A 124 10.00 -0.19 1.17
N PHE A 125 10.30 -1.29 0.51
CA PHE A 125 9.33 -2.11 -0.20
C PHE A 125 9.83 -3.55 -0.36
N ILE A 126 8.90 -4.47 -0.58
CA ILE A 126 9.19 -5.87 -0.88
C ILE A 126 9.33 -6.01 -2.40
N GLY A 127 10.49 -6.48 -2.85
CA GLY A 127 10.66 -7.10 -4.15
C GLY A 127 10.45 -8.61 -4.06
N GLU A 128 10.51 -9.29 -5.20
CA GLU A 128 10.29 -10.74 -5.27
C GLU A 128 11.23 -11.55 -4.34
N SER A 129 12.51 -11.19 -4.32
CA SER A 129 13.56 -11.94 -3.60
C SER A 129 14.31 -11.10 -2.56
N ASP A 130 13.93 -9.83 -2.37
CA ASP A 130 14.66 -8.88 -1.53
C ASP A 130 13.72 -7.87 -0.86
N VAL A 131 14.07 -7.44 0.36
CA VAL A 131 13.61 -6.14 0.89
C VAL A 131 14.57 -5.08 0.41
N LEU A 132 14.01 -4.06 -0.24
CA LEU A 132 14.75 -2.95 -0.82
C LEU A 132 14.32 -1.66 -0.12
N ARG A 133 15.18 -0.65 -0.20
CA ARG A 133 14.80 0.72 0.10
C ARG A 133 15.32 1.65 -0.98
N VAL A 134 14.58 2.72 -1.24
CA VAL A 134 15.02 3.83 -2.09
C VAL A 134 15.16 5.08 -1.24
N ARG A 135 16.24 5.81 -1.45
CA ARG A 135 16.46 7.11 -0.80
C ARG A 135 15.77 8.22 -1.59
N ILE A 136 15.05 9.10 -0.90
CA ILE A 136 14.28 10.17 -1.51
C ILE A 136 15.16 11.22 -2.20
N ALA A 137 16.32 11.55 -1.61
CA ALA A 137 17.13 12.66 -2.09
C ALA A 137 17.81 12.43 -3.46
N ASP A 138 18.15 11.18 -3.79
CA ASP A 138 18.93 10.82 -4.98
C ASP A 138 18.37 9.62 -5.74
N HIS A 139 17.22 9.09 -5.32
CA HIS A 139 16.53 7.94 -5.90
C HIS A 139 17.39 6.66 -5.91
N LYS A 140 18.45 6.62 -5.08
CA LYS A 140 19.35 5.48 -5.03
C LYS A 140 18.68 4.34 -4.28
N MET A 141 18.57 3.20 -4.96
CA MET A 141 18.09 1.96 -4.37
C MET A 141 19.20 1.19 -3.67
N GLU A 142 18.84 0.55 -2.57
CA GLU A 142 19.72 -0.27 -1.74
C GLU A 142 18.98 -1.54 -1.34
N LYS A 143 19.65 -2.69 -1.46
CA LYS A 143 19.18 -3.95 -0.89
C LYS A 143 19.40 -3.92 0.62
N VAL A 144 18.36 -4.24 1.38
CA VAL A 144 18.38 -4.27 2.84
C VAL A 144 18.49 -5.71 3.33
N VAL A 145 17.65 -6.61 2.82
CA VAL A 145 17.59 -8.02 3.23
C VAL A 145 17.39 -8.91 2.00
N SER A 146 18.02 -10.08 1.99
CA SER A 146 17.72 -11.13 1.00
C SER A 146 16.62 -12.06 1.50
N LEU A 147 15.65 -12.34 0.64
CA LEU A 147 14.52 -13.24 0.88
C LEU A 147 14.61 -14.54 0.06
N LYS A 148 15.78 -14.85 -0.50
CA LYS A 148 16.00 -16.05 -1.33
C LYS A 148 15.61 -17.38 -0.63
N ASP A 149 15.67 -17.41 0.70
CA ASP A 149 15.35 -18.58 1.52
C ASP A 149 13.93 -18.50 2.11
N VAL A 150 13.16 -17.45 1.76
CA VAL A 150 11.79 -17.19 2.20
C VAL A 150 10.86 -17.31 1.01
N HIS A 151 9.93 -18.28 1.05
CA HIS A 151 8.94 -18.45 0.00
C HIS A 151 7.82 -17.41 0.15
N LEU A 152 8.00 -16.23 -0.44
CA LEU A 152 6.95 -15.24 -0.54
C LEU A 152 5.89 -15.68 -1.55
N ARG A 153 4.63 -15.76 -1.11
CA ARG A 153 3.48 -15.79 -2.01
C ARG A 153 2.86 -14.39 -2.07
N ILE A 154 2.74 -13.87 -3.30
CA ILE A 154 2.09 -12.58 -3.58
C ILE A 154 0.70 -12.56 -2.93
N GLY A 155 0.38 -11.49 -2.22
CA GLY A 155 -0.91 -11.30 -1.54
C GLY A 155 -0.96 -11.78 -0.08
N ASN A 156 0.04 -12.54 0.38
CA ASN A 156 0.10 -13.10 1.73
C ASN A 156 1.27 -12.55 2.55
N ALA A 157 1.82 -11.40 2.16
CA ALA A 157 2.94 -10.75 2.83
C ALA A 157 2.56 -9.37 3.36
N GLY A 158 3.32 -8.86 4.31
CA GLY A 158 3.24 -7.51 4.81
C GLY A 158 4.62 -7.02 5.22
N LEU A 159 4.90 -5.75 4.96
CA LEU A 159 6.09 -5.07 5.45
C LEU A 159 5.68 -3.95 6.39
N SER A 160 6.28 -3.93 7.56
CA SER A 160 6.27 -2.79 8.46
C SER A 160 7.68 -2.50 8.95
N LEU A 161 7.84 -1.38 9.65
CA LEU A 161 9.10 -0.99 10.26
C LEU A 161 8.94 -0.93 11.77
N THR A 162 9.97 -1.36 12.50
CA THR A 162 10.11 -1.12 13.94
C THR A 162 10.39 0.36 14.23
N PRO A 163 10.33 0.83 15.49
CA PRO A 163 10.60 2.23 15.84
C PRO A 163 12.01 2.75 15.48
N ASP A 164 12.96 1.85 15.25
CA ASP A 164 14.32 2.12 14.78
C ASP A 164 14.51 1.87 13.26
N ASP A 165 13.42 1.74 12.52
CA ASP A 165 13.36 1.50 11.07
C ASP A 165 13.93 0.14 10.60
N SER A 166 14.02 -0.86 11.49
CA SER A 166 14.34 -2.24 11.09
C SER A 166 13.13 -2.89 10.37
N PRO A 167 13.32 -3.55 9.22
CA PRO A 167 12.23 -4.24 8.52
C PRO A 167 11.62 -5.39 9.32
N LEU A 168 10.29 -5.40 9.41
CA LEU A 168 9.52 -6.48 10.03
C LEU A 168 8.60 -7.08 8.96
N LEU A 169 8.80 -8.37 8.67
CA LEU A 169 8.06 -9.09 7.64
C LEU A 169 7.01 -10.01 8.26
N LEU A 170 5.78 -9.88 7.77
CA LEU A 170 4.72 -10.84 7.97
C LEU A 170 4.57 -11.66 6.70
N PHE A 171 4.51 -12.98 6.80
CA PHE A 171 4.12 -13.83 5.68
C PHE A 171 3.28 -15.01 6.17
N GLU A 172 2.25 -15.38 5.42
CA GLU A 172 1.40 -16.52 5.72
C GLU A 172 1.88 -17.77 4.97
N THR A 173 2.26 -18.82 5.71
CA THR A 173 2.73 -20.11 5.16
C THR A 173 1.61 -21.16 5.07
N SER A 174 0.36 -20.76 4.86
CA SER A 174 -0.75 -21.71 4.98
C SER A 174 -0.62 -22.88 4.00
N VAL A 175 -0.77 -24.10 4.55
CA VAL A 175 -0.86 -25.34 3.79
C VAL A 175 -2.34 -25.57 3.46
N LYS A 176 -2.64 -25.81 2.19
CA LYS A 176 -3.96 -26.26 1.75
C LYS A 176 -3.85 -27.74 1.38
N GLU A 177 -4.59 -28.58 2.09
CA GLU A 177 -4.69 -30.01 1.78
C GLU A 177 -6.05 -30.31 1.16
N LEU A 178 -6.05 -31.15 0.12
CA LEU A 178 -7.26 -31.62 -0.54
C LEU A 178 -7.51 -33.08 -0.15
N TYR A 179 -8.69 -33.37 0.38
CA TYR A 179 -9.11 -34.71 0.74
C TYR A 179 -10.25 -35.17 -0.17
N ALA A 180 -10.18 -36.42 -0.61
CA ALA A 180 -11.33 -37.15 -1.14
C ALA A 180 -11.86 -38.05 -0.03
N LEU A 181 -13.18 -38.01 0.21
CA LEU A 181 -13.85 -38.85 1.20
C LEU A 181 -14.80 -39.80 0.48
N ASP A 182 -14.69 -41.09 0.79
CA ASP A 182 -15.66 -42.08 0.33
C ASP A 182 -16.91 -42.01 1.20
N TRP A 183 -18.07 -41.79 0.56
CA TRP A 183 -19.34 -41.74 1.25
C TRP A 183 -19.91 -43.16 1.44
N ILE A 184 -20.03 -43.61 2.69
CA ILE A 184 -20.73 -44.85 3.02
C ILE A 184 -22.15 -44.47 3.46
N ALA A 185 -23.12 -44.60 2.55
CA ALA A 185 -24.54 -44.50 2.89
C ALA A 185 -25.03 -45.79 3.57
N PRO A 186 -25.92 -45.72 4.57
CA PRO A 186 -26.61 -46.90 5.13
C PRO A 186 -27.61 -47.51 4.15
#